data_AF-A0A3S0XQQ4-F1
#
_entry.id   AF-A0A3S0XQQ4-F1
#
_cell.length_a   1.000
_cell.length_b   1.000
_cell.length_c   1.000
_cell.angle_alpha   90.00
_cell.angle_beta   90.00
_cell.angle_gamma   90.00
#
_symmetry.space_group_name_H-M   'P 1'
#
loop_
_entity.id
_entity.type
_entity.pdbx_description
1 polymer ?
#
loop_
_entity_poly.entity_id
_entity_poly.type
_entity_poly.pdbx_seq_one_letter_code
_entity_poly.pdbx_strand_id
1 'polypeptide(L)'
;MNAARVPEFHIAAGAVRAELARRSIPRRDAVLALQEAGLSLGRTAAYERIAGLVPFTWTELEVLSTSFEIPLDVLAGTRAPDVAAVRV
;
A
#
# COMPACT_ATOMS: atom_id res chain seq x y z
N MET A 1 8.86 0.13 16.31
CA MET A 1 8.95 1.22 15.31
C MET A 1 7.54 1.57 14.89
N ASN A 2 7.15 2.83 14.99
CA ASN A 2 5.77 3.26 14.80
C ASN A 2 5.67 3.81 13.37
N ALA A 3 5.39 2.92 12.41
CA ALA A 3 5.42 3.28 10.99
C ALA A 3 4.35 4.33 10.66
N ALA A 4 4.77 5.43 10.01
CA ALA A 4 3.87 6.51 9.62
C ALA A 4 2.75 6.00 8.67
N ARG A 5 1.52 6.38 9.01
CA ARG A 5 0.31 5.99 8.28
C ARG A 5 -0.05 7.03 7.22
N VAL A 6 -0.68 6.56 6.15
CA VAL A 6 -1.25 7.41 5.10
C VAL A 6 -2.51 8.08 5.67
N PRO A 7 -2.59 9.42 5.76
CA PRO A 7 -3.73 10.10 6.38
C PRO A 7 -5.05 9.83 5.66
N GLU A 8 -5.05 9.90 4.32
CA GLU A 8 -6.23 9.70 3.47
C GLU A 8 -6.31 8.25 2.96
N PHE A 9 -6.21 7.28 3.88
CA PHE A 9 -6.04 5.87 3.50
C PHE A 9 -7.19 5.27 2.69
N HIS A 10 -8.41 5.79 2.80
CA HIS A 10 -9.52 5.35 1.94
C HIS A 10 -9.29 5.73 0.47
N ILE A 11 -8.72 6.91 0.21
CA ILE A 11 -8.33 7.35 -1.13
C ILE A 11 -7.21 6.47 -1.65
N ALA A 12 -6.16 6.25 -0.85
CA ALA A 12 -5.06 5.37 -1.22
C ALA A 12 -5.53 3.93 -1.51
N ALA A 13 -6.41 3.36 -0.67
CA ALA A 13 -6.96 2.02 -0.91
C ALA A 13 -7.83 1.98 -2.17
N GLY A 14 -8.59 3.03 -2.46
CA GLY A 14 -9.33 3.19 -3.71
C GLY A 14 -8.39 3.21 -4.92
N ALA A 15 -7.33 4.02 -4.86
CA ALA A 15 -6.33 4.14 -5.91
C ALA A 15 -5.58 2.83 -6.15
N VAL A 16 -5.10 2.17 -5.09
CA VAL A 16 -4.50 0.82 -5.15
C VAL A 16 -5.43 -0.15 -5.87
N ARG A 17 -6.71 -0.25 -5.45
CA ARG A 17 -7.66 -1.18 -6.10
C ARG A 17 -7.92 -0.82 -7.57
N ALA A 18 -8.00 0.47 -7.90
CA ALA A 18 -8.21 0.93 -9.27
C ALA A 18 -7.00 0.61 -10.16
N GLU A 19 -5.78 0.82 -9.67
CA GLU A 19 -4.55 0.49 -10.38
C GLU A 19 -4.40 -1.02 -10.61
N LEU A 20 -4.64 -1.82 -9.57
CA LEU A 20 -4.62 -3.28 -9.68
C LEU A 20 -5.63 -3.77 -10.73
N ALA A 21 -6.86 -3.25 -10.70
CA ALA A 21 -7.86 -3.59 -11.70
C ALA A 21 -7.46 -3.17 -13.12
N ARG A 22 -6.91 -1.95 -13.29
CA ARG A 22 -6.51 -1.45 -14.61
C ARG A 22 -5.37 -2.24 -15.24
N ARG A 23 -4.46 -2.77 -14.42
CA ARG A 23 -3.33 -3.60 -14.86
C ARG A 23 -3.65 -5.10 -14.83
N SER A 24 -4.89 -5.48 -14.54
CA SER A 24 -5.32 -6.88 -14.39
C SER A 24 -4.52 -7.67 -13.34
N ILE A 25 -4.04 -6.99 -12.30
CA ILE A 25 -3.31 -7.58 -11.18
C ILE A 25 -4.33 -8.09 -10.15
N PRO A 26 -4.35 -9.40 -9.84
CA PRO A 26 -5.19 -9.96 -8.80
C PRO A 26 -4.90 -9.33 -7.42
N ARG A 27 -5.94 -9.04 -6.64
CA ARG A 27 -5.77 -8.52 -5.26
C ARG A 27 -4.94 -9.44 -4.37
N ARG A 28 -5.00 -10.76 -4.61
CA ARG A 28 -4.19 -11.75 -3.87
C ARG A 28 -2.70 -11.54 -4.07
N ASP A 29 -2.27 -11.05 -5.24
CA ASP A 29 -0.86 -10.83 -5.55
C ASP A 29 -0.36 -9.59 -4.80
N ALA A 30 -1.20 -8.54 -4.69
CA ALA A 30 -0.93 -7.39 -3.82
C ALA A 30 -0.88 -7.77 -2.32
N VAL A 31 -1.75 -8.68 -1.87
CA VAL A 31 -1.67 -9.24 -0.52
C VAL A 31 -0.34 -9.96 -0.32
N LEU A 32 0.06 -10.83 -1.27
CA LEU A 32 1.32 -11.56 -1.20
C LEU A 32 2.53 -10.64 -1.15
N ALA A 33 2.58 -9.60 -2.00
CA ALA A 33 3.66 -8.61 -1.99
C ALA A 33 3.84 -7.96 -0.61
N LEU A 34 2.74 -7.60 0.05
CA LEU A 34 2.78 -7.04 1.40
C LEU A 34 3.22 -8.05 2.48
N GLN A 35 2.89 -9.34 2.31
CA GLN A 35 3.32 -10.40 3.22
C GLN A 35 4.81 -10.72 3.07
N GLU A 36 5.32 -10.71 1.83
CA GLU A 36 6.71 -11.05 1.50
C GLU A 36 7.70 -9.92 1.79
N ALA A 37 7.21 -8.69 1.95
CA ALA A 37 8.03 -7.51 2.25
C ALA A 37 8.66 -7.47 3.66
N GLY A 38 8.55 -8.55 4.45
CA GLY A 38 9.19 -8.64 5.77
C GLY A 38 8.58 -7.72 6.84
N LEU A 39 7.37 -7.20 6.62
CA LEU A 39 6.69 -6.25 7.52
C LEU A 39 5.98 -6.92 8.71
N SER A 40 6.20 -8.21 8.93
CA SER A 40 5.44 -9.06 9.87
C SER A 40 3.91 -8.92 9.71
N LEU A 41 3.47 -8.63 8.48
CA LEU A 41 2.08 -8.35 8.18
C LEU A 41 1.35 -9.66 7.81
N GLY A 42 0.36 -10.04 8.62
CA GLY A 42 -0.48 -11.20 8.33
C GLY A 42 -1.41 -10.98 7.12
N ARG A 43 -1.86 -12.08 6.50
CA ARG A 43 -2.75 -12.06 5.33
C ARG A 43 -4.01 -11.21 5.55
N THR A 44 -4.70 -11.40 6.68
CA THR A 44 -5.93 -10.64 7.02
C THR A 44 -5.65 -9.15 7.06
N ALA A 45 -4.58 -8.74 7.73
CA ALA A 45 -4.20 -7.36 7.88
C ALA A 45 -3.83 -6.71 6.53
N ALA A 46 -3.13 -7.44 5.65
CA ALA A 46 -2.86 -7.02 4.26
C ALA A 46 -4.16 -6.84 3.46
N TYR A 47 -5.10 -7.78 3.59
CA TYR A 47 -6.40 -7.69 2.92
C TYR A 47 -7.20 -6.47 3.39
N GLU A 48 -7.25 -6.22 4.71
CA GLU A 48 -7.94 -5.07 5.29
C GLU A 48 -7.41 -3.73 4.76
N ARG A 49 -6.10 -3.63 4.51
CA ARG A 49 -5.49 -2.42 3.89
C ARG A 49 -5.96 -2.22 2.47
N ILE A 50 -5.87 -3.27 1.65
CA ILE A 50 -6.32 -3.25 0.24
C ILE A 50 -7.83 -3.00 0.15
N ALA A 51 -8.62 -3.51 1.11
CA ALA A 51 -10.04 -3.24 1.22
C ALA A 51 -10.36 -1.82 1.72
N GLY A 52 -9.37 -1.10 2.27
CA GLY A 52 -9.55 0.24 2.84
C GLY A 52 -10.27 0.25 4.18
N LEU A 53 -10.21 -0.87 4.92
CA LEU A 53 -10.75 -1.02 6.27
C LEU A 53 -9.78 -0.51 7.33
N VAL A 54 -8.47 -0.59 7.05
CA VAL A 54 -7.41 -0.07 7.93
C VAL A 54 -6.39 0.74 7.12
N PRO A 55 -5.69 1.70 7.74
CA PRO A 55 -4.74 2.54 7.02
C PRO A 55 -3.49 1.81 6.56
N PHE A 56 -3.07 2.05 5.32
CA PHE A 56 -1.72 1.74 4.87
C PHE A 56 -0.69 2.53 5.67
N THR A 57 0.49 1.95 5.89
CA THR A 57 1.71 2.71 6.14
C THR A 57 2.31 3.18 4.81
N TRP A 58 3.13 4.23 4.85
CA TRP A 58 3.90 4.66 3.67
C TRP A 58 4.83 3.56 3.15
N THR A 59 5.42 2.77 4.05
CA THR A 59 6.24 1.60 3.68
C THR A 59 5.43 0.54 2.94
N GLU A 60 4.20 0.26 3.38
CA GLU A 60 3.32 -0.71 2.69
C GLU A 60 2.94 -0.21 1.28
N LEU A 61 2.69 1.09 1.09
CA LEU A 61 2.48 1.64 -0.25
C LEU A 61 3.74 1.61 -1.12
N GLU A 62 4.92 1.85 -0.56
CA GLU A 62 6.19 1.76 -1.29
C GLU A 62 6.48 0.33 -1.78
N VAL A 63 6.14 -0.68 -0.98
CA VAL A 63 6.20 -2.08 -1.38
C VAL A 63 5.33 -2.31 -2.61
N LEU A 64 4.05 -1.91 -2.57
CA LEU A 64 3.15 -2.06 -3.72
C LEU A 64 3.62 -1.27 -4.95
N SER A 65 4.15 -0.07 -4.72
CA SER A 65 4.71 0.78 -5.78
C SER A 65 5.84 0.07 -6.50
N THR A 66 6.77 -0.51 -5.74
CA THR A 66 7.95 -1.20 -6.26
C THR A 66 7.57 -2.53 -6.91
N SER A 67 6.74 -3.35 -6.26
CA SER A 67 6.34 -4.68 -6.75
C SER A 67 5.58 -4.65 -8.07
N PHE A 68 4.84 -3.56 -8.33
CA PHE A 68 3.96 -3.47 -9.51
C PHE A 68 4.34 -2.33 -10.46
N GLU A 69 5.47 -1.66 -10.22
CA GLU A 69 5.95 -0.51 -11.00
C GLU A 69 4.85 0.55 -11.18
N ILE A 70 4.16 0.88 -10.08
CA ILE A 70 3.15 1.93 -10.02
C ILE A 70 3.74 3.09 -9.23
N PRO A 71 3.71 4.34 -9.75
CA PRO A 71 4.23 5.47 -8.99
C PRO A 71 3.55 5.62 -7.63
N LEU A 72 4.33 5.89 -6.58
CA LEU A 72 3.81 5.99 -5.22
C LEU A 72 2.73 7.07 -5.08
N ASP A 73 2.89 8.22 -5.74
CA ASP A 73 1.87 9.30 -5.76
C ASP A 73 0.54 8.83 -6.34
N VAL A 74 0.58 7.93 -7.34
CA VAL A 74 -0.63 7.35 -7.93
C VAL A 74 -1.31 6.43 -6.91
N LEU A 75 -0.56 5.60 -6.20
CA LEU A 75 -1.11 4.73 -5.16
C LEU A 75 -1.60 5.49 -3.91
N ALA A 76 -0.97 6.61 -3.58
CA ALA A 76 -1.39 7.47 -2.49
C ALA A 76 -2.64 8.31 -2.84
N GLY A 77 -2.92 8.50 -4.14
CA GLY A 77 -3.97 9.38 -4.65
C GLY A 77 -3.72 10.87 -4.37
N THR A 78 -2.57 11.20 -3.81
CA THR A 78 -2.11 12.53 -3.39
C THR A 78 -0.58 12.56 -3.45
N ARG A 79 0.02 13.71 -3.13
CA ARG A 79 1.47 13.84 -3.04
C ARG A 79 2.02 12.96 -1.90
N ALA A 80 2.87 12.00 -2.23
CA ALA A 80 3.57 11.17 -1.27
C ALA A 80 4.78 11.92 -0.66
N PRO A 81 5.04 11.75 0.65
CA PRO A 81 6.27 12.22 1.26
C PRO A 81 7.44 11.31 0.86
N ASP A 82 8.67 11.77 1.13
CA ASP A 82 9.82 10.88 1.14
C ASP A 82 9.62 9.80 2.22
N VAL A 83 9.52 8.55 1.80
CA VAL A 83 9.24 7.40 2.67
C VAL A 83 10.37 7.21 3.69
N ALA A 84 11.63 7.50 3.31
CA ALA A 84 12.77 7.42 4.21
C ALA A 84 12.66 8.41 5.37
N ALA A 85 12.07 9.59 5.13
CA ALA A 85 11.90 10.63 6.13
C ALA A 85 10.78 10.33 7.15
N VAL A 86 9.85 9.41 6.84
CA VAL A 86 8.68 9.09 7.68
C VAL A 86 8.75 7.70 8.34
N ARG A 87 9.83 6.94 8.09
CA ARG A 87 10.14 5.68 8.78
C ARG A 87 10.79 6.00 10.14
N VAL A 88 9.99 6.06 11.20
CA VAL A 88 10.45 6.29 12.59
C VAL A 88 10.49 5.00 13.42
#